data_AF-S9R774-F1
#
_entry.id   AF-S9R774-F1
#
_cell.length_a   1.000
_cell.length_b   1.000
_cell.length_c   1.000
_cell.angle_alpha   90.00
_cell.angle_beta   90.00
_cell.angle_gamma   90.00
#
_symmetry.space_group_name_H-M   'P 1'
#
loop_
_entity.id
_entity.type
_entity.pdbx_description
1 polymer ?
#
loop_
_entity_poly.entity_id
_entity_poly.type
_entity_poly.pdbx_seq_one_letter_code
_entity_poly.pdbx_strand_id
1 'polypeptide(L)'
;MRAVWQAGRWLDMPANRAVVADLLARAEHVNAPPELLDRALSGQMVISARGEERRVEDMIRFHAGAAPFPWRSQAAWFARQMARVHGLDIRAAVAAAMAICRTDLYRANLRGIGADLPGASSRIEGALEHPTAVASERGTMILPRDAFFDRAIFDPARPDC
;
A
#
# COMPACT_ATOMS: atom_id res chain seq x y z
N MET A 1 -4.91 -15.93 2.02
CA MET A 1 -4.01 -14.91 2.61
C MET A 1 -2.53 -15.30 2.51
N ARG A 2 -2.08 -16.43 3.07
CA ARG A 2 -0.66 -16.84 3.04
C ARG A 2 -0.05 -16.84 1.64
N ALA A 3 -0.71 -17.48 0.67
CA ALA A 3 -0.25 -17.53 -0.72
C ALA A 3 -0.09 -16.13 -1.34
N VAL A 4 -1.07 -15.24 -1.15
CA VAL A 4 -1.02 -13.86 -1.66
C VAL A 4 0.12 -13.07 -1.00
N TRP A 5 0.33 -13.23 0.31
CA TRP A 5 1.43 -12.59 1.01
C TRP A 5 2.80 -13.07 0.50
N GLN A 6 2.97 -14.38 0.27
CA GLN A 6 4.20 -14.94 -0.31
C GLN A 6 4.40 -14.49 -1.75
N ALA A 7 3.33 -14.42 -2.55
CA ALA A 7 3.39 -13.87 -3.90
C ALA A 7 3.85 -12.41 -3.87
N GLY A 8 3.30 -11.57 -2.97
CA GLY A 8 3.76 -10.19 -2.80
C GLY A 8 5.25 -10.08 -2.49
N ARG A 9 5.79 -10.99 -1.65
CA ARG A 9 7.24 -11.06 -1.39
C ARG A 9 8.05 -11.41 -2.63
N TRP A 10 7.57 -12.35 -3.43
CA TRP A 10 8.23 -12.76 -4.66
C TRP A 10 8.18 -11.65 -5.72
N LEU A 11 7.04 -10.95 -5.84
CA LEU A 11 6.85 -9.81 -6.74
C LEU A 11 7.80 -8.64 -6.42
N ASP A 12 8.11 -8.42 -5.14
CA ASP A 12 9.01 -7.33 -4.71
C ASP A 12 10.50 -7.61 -5.00
N MET A 13 10.88 -8.82 -5.38
CA MET A 13 12.29 -9.12 -5.67
C MET A 13 12.68 -8.56 -7.04
N PRO A 14 13.72 -7.69 -7.14
CA PRO A 14 14.13 -7.10 -8.41
C PRO A 14 14.46 -8.13 -9.50
N ALA A 15 15.02 -9.28 -9.10
CA ALA A 15 15.37 -10.37 -10.00
C ALA A 15 14.16 -11.01 -10.70
N ASN A 16 12.96 -10.85 -10.15
CA ASN A 16 11.74 -11.45 -10.70
C ASN A 16 11.00 -10.49 -11.64
N ARG A 17 11.38 -9.21 -11.73
CA ARG A 17 10.61 -8.18 -12.45
C ARG A 17 10.33 -8.53 -13.91
N ALA A 18 11.34 -8.99 -14.66
CA ALA A 18 11.16 -9.38 -16.06
C ALA A 18 10.12 -10.51 -16.20
N VAL A 19 10.20 -11.53 -15.34
CA VAL A 19 9.23 -12.63 -15.31
C VAL A 19 7.83 -12.13 -14.94
N VAL A 20 7.73 -11.18 -14.01
CA VAL A 20 6.45 -10.56 -13.62
C VAL A 20 5.84 -9.76 -14.78
N ALA A 21 6.65 -8.97 -15.49
CA ALA A 21 6.20 -8.20 -16.65
C ALA A 21 5.67 -9.12 -17.75
N ASP A 22 6.43 -10.17 -18.11
CA ASP A 22 6.02 -11.16 -19.12
C ASP A 22 4.77 -11.93 -18.71
N LEU A 23 4.64 -12.27 -17.42
CA LEU A 23 3.45 -12.91 -16.89
C LEU A 23 2.25 -11.96 -17.04
N LEU A 24 2.33 -10.73 -16.54
CA LEU A 24 1.22 -9.77 -16.58
C LEU A 24 0.83 -9.36 -18.01
N ALA A 25 1.78 -9.37 -18.96
CA ALA A 25 1.58 -8.98 -20.35
C ALA A 25 0.64 -9.92 -21.13
N ARG A 26 0.45 -11.15 -20.65
CA ARG A 26 -0.37 -12.15 -21.35
C ARG A 26 -1.80 -11.67 -21.60
N ALA A 27 -2.39 -12.19 -22.67
CA ALA A 27 -3.73 -11.79 -23.13
C ALA A 27 -4.82 -12.11 -22.10
N GLU A 28 -4.66 -13.18 -21.33
CA GLU A 28 -5.53 -13.56 -20.22
C GLU A 28 -5.37 -12.70 -18.95
N HIS A 29 -4.44 -11.75 -18.94
CA HIS A 29 -4.12 -10.88 -17.81
C HIS A 29 -4.30 -9.40 -18.18
N VAL A 30 -3.24 -8.60 -18.17
CA VAL A 30 -3.34 -7.16 -18.46
C VAL A 30 -3.45 -6.91 -19.97
N ASN A 31 -2.93 -7.83 -20.79
CA ASN A 31 -2.91 -7.71 -22.25
C ASN A 31 -2.29 -6.37 -22.71
N ALA A 32 -1.12 -6.05 -22.16
CA ALA A 32 -0.37 -4.84 -22.47
C ALA A 32 1.08 -5.20 -22.81
N PRO A 33 1.80 -4.36 -23.58
CA PRO A 33 3.20 -4.61 -23.92
C PRO A 33 4.05 -4.82 -22.66
N PRO A 34 4.89 -5.87 -22.60
CA PRO A 34 5.71 -6.17 -21.43
C PRO A 34 6.66 -5.03 -21.05
N GLU A 35 7.13 -4.25 -22.04
CA GLU A 35 8.01 -3.10 -21.81
C GLU A 35 7.29 -1.98 -21.05
N LEU A 36 5.97 -1.83 -21.24
CA LEU A 36 5.18 -0.84 -20.49
C LEU A 36 5.02 -1.27 -19.02
N LEU A 37 4.85 -2.56 -18.79
CA LEU A 37 4.72 -3.12 -17.45
C LEU A 37 6.06 -3.08 -16.70
N ASP A 38 7.16 -3.41 -17.37
CA ASP A 38 8.50 -3.32 -16.79
C ASP A 38 8.86 -1.89 -16.36
N ARG A 39 8.48 -0.87 -17.14
CA ARG A 39 8.63 0.54 -16.76
C ARG A 39 7.95 0.88 -15.44
N ALA A 40 6.70 0.44 -15.25
CA ALA A 40 5.96 0.67 -14.02
C ALA A 40 6.57 -0.11 -12.84
N LEU A 41 6.97 -1.37 -13.04
CA LEU A 41 7.56 -2.23 -12.02
C LEU A 41 8.99 -1.81 -11.62
N SER A 42 9.74 -1.19 -12.54
CA SER A 42 11.08 -0.67 -12.31
C SER A 42 11.09 0.78 -11.82
N GLY A 43 9.96 1.49 -11.95
CA GLY A 43 9.82 2.91 -11.66
C GLY A 43 10.42 3.82 -12.74
N GLN A 44 10.78 3.32 -13.92
CA GLN A 44 11.27 4.14 -15.04
C GLN A 44 10.09 4.67 -15.87
N MET A 45 9.57 5.84 -15.49
CA MET A 45 8.35 6.39 -16.07
C MET A 45 8.65 7.39 -17.19
N VAL A 46 7.96 7.28 -18.32
CA VAL A 46 7.90 8.33 -19.34
C VAL A 46 6.86 9.36 -18.89
N ILE A 47 7.28 10.60 -18.66
CA ILE A 47 6.45 11.65 -18.05
C ILE A 47 6.08 12.79 -19.01
N SER A 48 6.56 12.75 -20.25
CA SER A 48 6.18 13.72 -21.27
C SER A 48 6.07 13.09 -22.66
N ALA A 49 5.27 13.71 -23.53
CA ALA A 49 5.13 13.29 -24.92
C ALA A 49 6.43 13.40 -25.73
N ARG A 50 7.43 14.14 -25.22
CA ARG A 50 8.76 14.27 -25.81
C ARG A 50 9.70 13.12 -25.42
N GLY A 51 9.23 12.17 -24.62
CA GLY A 51 10.02 11.03 -24.15
C GLY A 51 10.90 11.35 -22.93
N GLU A 52 10.59 12.38 -22.15
CA GLU A 52 11.30 12.60 -20.88
C GLU A 52 11.04 11.44 -19.93
N GLU A 53 12.11 10.84 -19.42
CA GLU A 53 12.05 9.74 -18.47
C GLU A 53 12.43 10.23 -17.06
N ARG A 54 11.74 9.67 -16.05
CA ARG A 54 12.04 9.92 -14.65
C ARG A 54 11.97 8.63 -13.86
N ARG A 55 12.99 8.44 -13.03
CA ARG A 55 13.00 7.41 -11.99
C ARG A 55 12.07 7.82 -10.86
N VAL A 56 11.01 7.06 -10.64
CA VAL A 56 10.12 7.16 -9.49
C VAL A 56 10.46 6.00 -8.56
N GLU A 57 11.24 6.30 -7.52
CA GLU A 57 11.50 5.30 -6.49
C GLU A 57 10.19 4.85 -5.86
N ASP A 58 10.10 3.54 -5.57
CA ASP A 58 8.96 2.94 -4.89
C ASP A 58 7.62 3.09 -5.62
N MET A 59 7.63 3.26 -6.94
CA MET A 59 6.43 3.40 -7.78
C MET A 59 5.38 2.32 -7.49
N ILE A 60 5.81 1.06 -7.38
CA ILE A 60 4.97 -0.07 -6.99
C ILE A 60 5.67 -0.86 -5.90
N ARG A 61 4.94 -1.17 -4.81
CA ARG A 61 5.38 -2.06 -3.73
C ARG A 61 4.31 -3.11 -3.47
N PHE A 62 4.71 -4.37 -3.37
CA PHE A 62 3.83 -5.50 -3.12
C PHE A 62 3.95 -6.05 -1.69
N HIS A 63 5.08 -5.83 -1.01
CA HIS A 63 5.33 -6.38 0.32
C HIS A 63 6.09 -5.44 1.27
N ALA A 64 7.14 -4.77 0.80
CA ALA A 64 8.01 -3.90 1.58
C ALA A 64 7.21 -2.78 2.27
N GLY A 65 7.65 -2.37 3.47
CA GLY A 65 7.02 -1.27 4.19
C GLY A 65 5.61 -1.57 4.72
N ALA A 66 5.29 -2.85 4.93
CA ALA A 66 3.95 -3.30 5.31
C ALA A 66 2.87 -2.94 4.27
N ALA A 67 3.22 -2.83 2.98
CA ALA A 67 2.29 -2.53 1.90
C ALA A 67 1.02 -3.40 1.89
N PRO A 68 1.08 -4.74 2.11
CA PRO A 68 -0.12 -5.58 2.09
C PRO A 68 -0.89 -5.60 3.42
N PHE A 69 -0.43 -4.91 4.47
CA PHE A 69 -1.14 -4.89 5.74
C PHE A 69 -2.40 -4.02 5.62
N PRO A 70 -3.60 -4.52 6.00
CA PRO A 70 -4.85 -3.80 5.79
C PRO A 70 -5.06 -2.71 6.86
N TRP A 71 -4.33 -1.60 6.73
CA TRP A 71 -4.40 -0.47 7.65
C TRP A 71 -5.81 0.10 7.72
N ARG A 72 -6.40 0.09 8.93
CA ARG A 72 -7.74 0.67 9.16
C ARG A 72 -7.77 2.17 8.88
N SER A 73 -6.65 2.85 9.15
CA SER A 73 -6.47 4.28 8.92
C SER A 73 -6.52 4.67 7.44
N GLN A 74 -6.00 3.84 6.53
CA GLN A 74 -6.13 4.07 5.09
C GLN A 74 -7.58 3.91 4.62
N ALA A 75 -8.29 2.88 5.07
CA ALA A 75 -9.72 2.71 4.75
C ALA A 75 -10.57 3.86 5.30
N ALA A 76 -10.28 4.32 6.53
CA ALA A 76 -10.89 5.51 7.11
C ALA A 76 -10.66 6.76 6.24
N TRP A 77 -9.44 6.96 5.74
CA TRP A 77 -9.12 8.12 4.89
C TRP A 77 -9.94 8.10 3.59
N PHE A 78 -9.98 6.96 2.88
CA PHE A 78 -10.80 6.83 1.67
C PHE A 78 -12.28 7.07 1.95
N ALA A 79 -12.81 6.48 3.02
CA ALA A 79 -14.22 6.63 3.39
C ALA A 79 -14.59 8.07 3.74
N ARG A 80 -13.70 8.82 4.43
CA ARG A 80 -13.89 10.26 4.66
C ARG A 80 -14.01 11.03 3.35
N GLN A 81 -13.11 10.79 2.39
CA GLN A 81 -13.16 11.49 1.11
C GLN A 81 -14.46 11.19 0.36
N MET A 82 -14.84 9.91 0.28
CA MET A 82 -16.09 9.50 -0.36
C MET A 82 -17.31 10.10 0.34
N ALA A 83 -17.37 10.06 1.68
CA ALA A 83 -18.47 10.63 2.44
C ALA A 83 -18.62 12.13 2.19
N ARG A 84 -17.50 12.89 2.15
CA ARG A 84 -17.52 14.32 1.82
C ARG A 84 -18.05 14.58 0.41
N VAL A 85 -17.62 13.82 -0.58
CA VAL A 85 -18.05 13.98 -1.98
C VAL A 85 -19.54 13.64 -2.16
N HIS A 86 -20.02 12.63 -1.44
CA HIS A 86 -21.39 12.13 -1.59
C HIS A 86 -22.39 12.67 -0.56
N GLY A 87 -21.96 13.56 0.35
CA GLY A 87 -22.81 14.12 1.40
C GLY A 87 -23.28 13.08 2.43
N LEU A 88 -22.49 12.05 2.70
CA LEU A 88 -22.77 11.02 3.70
C LEU A 88 -22.24 11.43 5.09
N ASP A 89 -22.76 10.79 6.13
CA ASP A 89 -22.22 10.94 7.49
C ASP A 89 -20.77 10.39 7.56
N ILE A 90 -19.82 11.29 7.82
CA ILE A 90 -18.39 10.99 7.80
C ILE A 90 -18.03 9.95 8.87
N ARG A 91 -18.58 10.08 10.07
CA ARG A 91 -18.23 9.21 11.21
C ARG A 91 -18.73 7.80 10.99
N ALA A 92 -19.96 7.64 10.52
CA ALA A 92 -20.54 6.34 10.18
C ALA A 92 -19.77 5.67 9.03
N ALA A 93 -19.44 6.43 7.98
CA ALA A 93 -18.66 5.90 6.85
C ALA A 93 -17.26 5.44 7.28
N VAL A 94 -16.55 6.26 8.07
CA VAL A 94 -15.23 5.93 8.61
C VAL A 94 -15.29 4.69 9.50
N ALA A 95 -16.25 4.63 10.43
CA ALA A 95 -16.42 3.47 11.31
C ALA A 95 -16.68 2.18 10.53
N ALA A 96 -17.57 2.23 9.53
CA ALA A 96 -17.85 1.10 8.65
C ALA A 96 -16.61 0.63 7.87
N ALA A 97 -15.84 1.57 7.31
CA ALA A 97 -14.63 1.26 6.56
C ALA A 97 -13.51 0.68 7.44
N MET A 98 -13.36 1.17 8.68
CA MET A 98 -12.41 0.58 9.61
C MET A 98 -12.80 -0.85 10.02
N ALA A 99 -14.11 -1.16 10.07
CA ALA A 99 -14.61 -2.48 10.46
C ALA A 99 -14.36 -3.55 9.39
N ILE A 100 -14.36 -3.20 8.09
CA ILE A 100 -14.06 -4.16 7.01
C ILE A 100 -12.56 -4.54 6.97
N CYS A 101 -11.68 -3.72 7.54
CA CYS A 101 -10.25 -3.98 7.64
C CYS A 101 -9.94 -5.01 8.72
N ARG A 102 -9.96 -6.29 8.32
CA ARG A 102 -9.72 -7.47 9.16
C ARG A 102 -8.24 -7.72 9.46
N THR A 103 -7.59 -6.77 10.15
CA THR A 103 -6.21 -6.91 10.64
C THR A 103 -6.03 -8.12 11.57
N ASP A 104 -7.08 -8.51 12.28
CA ASP A 104 -7.16 -9.71 13.11
C ASP A 104 -6.97 -11.00 12.28
N LEU A 105 -7.69 -11.13 11.16
CA LEU A 105 -7.54 -12.29 10.27
C LEU A 105 -6.17 -12.30 9.59
N TYR A 106 -5.67 -11.13 9.20
CA TYR A 106 -4.34 -11.00 8.61
C TYR A 106 -3.26 -11.53 9.56
N ARG A 107 -3.30 -11.13 10.83
CA ARG A 107 -2.39 -11.64 11.87
C ARG A 107 -2.56 -13.13 12.12
N ALA A 108 -3.80 -13.57 12.35
CA ALA A 108 -4.10 -14.98 12.63
C ALA A 108 -3.54 -15.91 11.54
N ASN A 109 -3.64 -15.49 10.27
CA ASN A 109 -3.18 -16.28 9.15
C ASN A 109 -1.66 -16.20 8.92
N LEU A 110 -1.01 -15.07 9.20
CA LEU A 110 0.40 -14.87 8.82
C LEU A 110 1.41 -15.06 9.96
N ARG A 111 1.00 -14.94 11.22
CA ARG A 111 1.89 -15.09 12.38
C ARG A 111 2.63 -16.44 12.38
N GLY A 112 1.91 -17.51 12.02
CA GLY A 112 2.44 -18.88 11.97
C GLY A 112 3.41 -19.16 10.83
N ILE A 113 3.58 -18.25 9.86
CA ILE A 113 4.53 -18.42 8.73
C ILE A 113 5.73 -17.45 8.80
N GLY A 114 5.95 -16.84 9.96
CA GLY A 114 7.14 -15.99 10.16
C GLY A 114 6.99 -14.55 9.64
N ALA A 115 5.80 -14.10 9.27
CA ALA A 115 5.60 -12.71 8.89
C ALA A 115 5.89 -11.78 10.07
N ASP A 116 6.61 -10.68 9.81
CA ASP A 116 6.69 -9.56 10.76
C ASP A 116 5.55 -8.59 10.48
N LEU A 117 4.78 -8.28 11.52
CA LEU A 117 3.49 -7.60 11.40
C LEU A 117 3.50 -6.34 12.26
N PRO A 118 2.98 -5.20 11.77
CA PRO A 118 2.96 -3.97 12.56
C PRO A 118 2.26 -4.18 13.91
N GLY A 119 2.67 -3.53 15.00
CA GLY A 119 1.98 -3.68 16.29
C GLY A 119 0.58 -3.05 16.31
N ALA A 120 0.42 -1.92 15.61
CA ALA A 120 -0.84 -1.19 15.51
C ALA A 120 -1.70 -1.67 14.32
N SER A 121 -3.01 -1.38 14.36
CA SER A 121 -3.93 -1.59 13.24
C SER A 121 -4.27 -0.31 12.47
N SER A 122 -3.83 0.83 13.01
CA SER A 122 -4.04 2.18 12.47
C SER A 122 -2.78 3.01 12.71
N ARG A 123 -2.60 4.05 11.90
CA ARG A 123 -1.58 5.09 12.07
C ARG A 123 -2.19 6.45 11.72
N ILE A 124 -1.47 7.53 12.01
CA ILE A 124 -1.81 8.86 11.51
C ILE A 124 -1.27 8.92 10.08
N GLU A 125 -2.15 9.02 9.09
CA GLU A 125 -1.73 9.04 7.68
C GLU A 125 -1.19 10.43 7.32
N GLY A 126 -0.07 10.44 6.61
CA GLY A 126 0.60 11.67 6.17
C GLY A 126 1.60 12.24 7.18
N ALA A 127 1.75 11.62 8.35
CA ALA A 127 2.61 12.10 9.43
C ALA A 127 4.08 11.65 9.31
N LEU A 128 4.39 10.61 8.52
CA LEU A 128 5.75 10.10 8.37
C LEU A 128 6.43 10.82 7.22
N GLU A 129 7.29 11.79 7.56
CA GLU A 129 8.09 12.52 6.58
C GLU A 129 9.31 11.72 6.08
N HIS A 130 9.74 10.70 6.84
CA HIS A 130 10.92 9.89 6.55
C HIS A 130 10.63 8.41 6.90
N PRO A 131 11.37 7.44 6.33
CA PRO A 131 11.29 6.05 6.76
C PRO A 131 11.48 5.94 8.27
N THR A 132 10.50 5.36 8.96
CA THR A 132 10.43 5.40 10.43
C THR A 132 10.32 4.00 11.00
N ALA A 133 11.14 3.70 12.01
CA ALA A 133 11.06 2.44 12.74
C ALA A 133 9.85 2.47 13.68
N VAL A 134 8.98 1.47 13.57
CA VAL A 134 7.81 1.28 14.44
C VAL A 134 7.84 -0.09 15.08
N ALA A 135 7.13 -0.25 16.19
CA ALA A 135 6.98 -1.54 16.83
C ALA A 135 6.26 -2.54 15.92
N SER A 136 6.78 -3.77 15.86
CA SER A 136 6.20 -4.91 15.18
C SER A 136 6.09 -6.11 16.13
N GLU A 137 5.36 -7.15 15.75
CA GLU A 137 5.21 -8.36 16.58
C GLU A 137 6.55 -9.08 16.84
N ARG A 138 7.58 -8.86 16.01
CA ARG A 138 8.91 -9.48 16.16
C ARG A 138 10.02 -8.48 16.51
N GLY A 139 9.68 -7.23 16.83
CA GLY A 139 10.65 -6.21 17.23
C GLY A 139 10.31 -4.87 16.60
N THR A 140 11.07 -4.50 15.56
CA THR A 140 10.85 -3.25 14.82
C THR A 140 10.74 -3.51 13.32
N MET A 141 9.91 -2.72 12.67
CA MET A 141 9.83 -2.67 11.21
C MET A 141 9.89 -1.22 10.73
N ILE A 142 10.36 -1.02 9.50
CA ILE A 142 10.42 0.31 8.89
C ILE A 142 9.16 0.54 8.07
N LEU A 143 8.40 1.57 8.41
CA LEU A 143 7.34 2.10 7.55
C LEU A 143 7.93 3.17 6.63
N PRO A 144 7.52 3.20 5.35
CA PRO A 144 7.98 4.23 4.42
C PRO A 144 7.37 5.59 4.76
N ARG A 145 7.94 6.64 4.18
CA ARG A 145 7.33 7.98 4.15
C ARG A 145 5.92 7.89 3.57
N ASP A 146 4.95 8.52 4.22
CA ASP A 146 3.54 8.55 3.78
C ASP A 146 2.98 9.97 3.62
N ALA A 147 3.81 11.00 3.81
CA ALA A 147 3.39 12.40 3.68
C ALA A 147 2.71 12.71 2.34
N PHE A 148 1.49 13.25 2.41
CA PHE A 148 0.73 13.76 1.27
C PHE A 148 1.45 14.92 0.59
N PHE A 149 1.11 15.18 -0.68
CA PHE A 149 1.72 16.26 -1.47
C PHE A 149 1.47 17.66 -0.87
N ASP A 150 0.30 17.86 -0.27
CA ASP A 150 -0.12 19.09 0.39
C ASP A 150 0.29 19.16 1.87
N ARG A 151 1.03 18.16 2.37
CA ARG A 151 1.42 18.01 3.79
C ARG A 151 0.22 17.91 4.75
N ALA A 152 -0.98 17.58 4.25
CA ALA A 152 -2.10 17.29 5.12
C ALA A 152 -1.76 16.12 6.07
N ILE A 153 -2.47 16.07 7.19
CA ILE A 153 -2.38 14.97 8.15
C ILE A 153 -3.80 14.47 8.41
N PHE A 154 -3.97 13.14 8.45
CA PHE A 154 -5.24 12.53 8.76
C PHE A 154 -5.14 11.63 9.99
N ASP A 155 -5.88 12.01 11.04
CA ASP A 155 -6.07 11.19 12.23
C ASP A 155 -7.43 10.47 12.16
N PRO A 156 -7.45 9.12 12.03
CA PRO A 156 -8.70 8.36 11.99
C PRO A 156 -9.54 8.48 13.28
N ALA A 157 -8.94 8.89 14.40
CA ALA A 157 -9.69 9.15 15.64
C ALA A 157 -10.45 10.49 15.61
N ARG A 158 -10.08 11.40 14.69
CA ARG A 158 -10.68 12.73 14.51
C ARG A 158 -11.02 12.98 13.04
N PRO A 159 -11.96 12.20 12.44
CA PRO A 159 -12.18 12.20 11.00
C PRO A 159 -12.86 13.47 10.46
N ASP A 160 -13.46 14.28 11.33
CA ASP A 160 -14.13 15.53 10.95
C ASP A 160 -13.18 16.73 10.82
N CYS A 161 -11.96 16.60 11.33
CA CYS A 161 -10.92 17.64 11.22
C CYS A 161 -10.40 17.77 9.78
#